data_AF-A0A7C5N786-F1
#
_entry.id   AF-A0A7C5N786-F1
#
_cell.length_a   1.000
_cell.length_b   1.000
_cell.length_c   1.000
_cell.angle_alpha   90.00
_cell.angle_beta   90.00
_cell.angle_gamma   90.00
#
_symmetry.space_group_name_H-M   'P 1'
#
loop_
_entity.id
_entity.type
_entity.pdbx_description
1 polymer ?
#
loop_
_entity_poly.entity_id
_entity_poly.type
_entity_poly.pdbx_seq_one_letter_code
_entity_poly.pdbx_strand_id
1 'polypeptide(L)'
;RAVAADTGAIGGSASHEFHVLADTGEDAIAFSTESDYAANVELAEALPDRDERPEPSKELELVETPNAKTIAELVEQFGVPVEQTVKTLVVESADGGLVALLVRGDHELNEVKAEKLPQVASPLRFASEEEIRAAIGAGPGSLGPVKLPIPMVVDRSVAVLADFAAGANIDGKHYFGINWERDVALPEVADLRNVVEGDPSPDGKGVLTIARGIEVGHIFQLGTKYSEAMNATVLDENGKAVTMIMGCYGIGVSRVVGAAIEQHHDDKGIVWPASIAPFQVALLPMQMKKSEAVREAVEKLYAEMQAAGIEVLLDDRDLRPGVMFADCELIGIPWRVVVGERGLKEGQVELRARTASENEMVPLATVVDRLREALG
;
A
#
# COMPACT_ATOMS: atom_id res chain seq x y z
N ARG A 1 -6.03 3.63 -7.83
CA ARG A 1 -6.55 2.33 -8.30
C ARG A 1 -7.53 1.80 -7.26
N ALA A 2 -8.62 1.16 -7.68
CA ALA A 2 -9.47 0.40 -6.77
C ALA A 2 -8.91 -1.02 -6.70
N VAL A 3 -8.81 -1.60 -5.50
CA VAL A 3 -8.19 -2.91 -5.27
C VAL A 3 -9.06 -3.70 -4.30
N ALA A 4 -9.19 -5.00 -4.50
CA ALA A 4 -9.88 -5.86 -3.55
C ALA A 4 -9.08 -5.90 -2.23
N ALA A 5 -9.79 -5.86 -1.10
CA ALA A 5 -9.16 -5.74 0.21
C ALA A 5 -9.81 -6.66 1.24
N ASP A 6 -9.12 -6.88 2.35
CA ASP A 6 -9.69 -7.62 3.45
C ASP A 6 -10.84 -6.83 4.11
N THR A 7 -11.81 -7.53 4.67
CA THR A 7 -12.92 -6.88 5.41
C THR A 7 -12.51 -6.51 6.84
N GLY A 8 -11.44 -7.11 7.35
CA GLY A 8 -10.84 -6.84 8.65
C GLY A 8 -11.81 -6.90 9.82
N ALA A 9 -11.47 -6.16 10.87
CA ALA A 9 -12.28 -6.03 12.07
C ALA A 9 -13.63 -5.33 11.82
N ILE A 10 -13.70 -4.45 10.81
CA ILE A 10 -14.96 -3.81 10.37
C ILE A 10 -15.95 -4.88 9.93
N GLY A 11 -15.46 -5.95 9.28
CA GLY A 11 -16.23 -7.09 8.80
C GLY A 11 -17.10 -6.75 7.60
N GLY A 12 -17.91 -7.72 7.20
CA GLY A 12 -18.68 -7.66 5.96
C GLY A 12 -18.34 -8.83 5.04
N SER A 13 -18.83 -8.79 3.81
CA SER A 13 -18.63 -9.85 2.82
C SER A 13 -17.66 -9.48 1.70
N ALA A 14 -17.46 -8.17 1.47
CA ALA A 14 -16.55 -7.65 0.45
C ALA A 14 -16.12 -6.22 0.80
N SER A 15 -14.87 -5.88 0.49
CA SER A 15 -14.36 -4.51 0.60
C SER A 15 -13.47 -4.18 -0.59
N HIS A 16 -13.34 -2.88 -0.89
CA HIS A 16 -12.35 -2.37 -1.86
C HIS A 16 -11.67 -1.12 -1.30
N GLU A 17 -10.36 -1.06 -1.44
CA GLU A 17 -9.54 0.10 -1.13
C GLU A 17 -9.27 0.92 -2.39
N PHE A 18 -9.10 2.23 -2.22
CA PHE A 18 -8.74 3.17 -3.26
C PHE A 18 -7.38 3.76 -2.95
N HIS A 19 -6.43 3.49 -3.82
CA HIS A 19 -5.02 3.84 -3.62
C HIS A 19 -4.52 4.89 -4.59
N VAL A 20 -3.72 5.83 -4.11
CA VAL A 20 -2.83 6.65 -4.92
C VAL A 20 -1.48 5.94 -4.98
N LEU A 21 -0.94 5.70 -6.18
CA LEU A 21 0.35 5.03 -6.33
C LEU A 21 1.47 5.98 -5.94
N ALA A 22 2.29 5.58 -4.97
CA ALA A 22 3.44 6.33 -4.49
C ALA A 22 4.40 5.35 -3.78
N ASP A 23 5.71 5.50 -4.02
CA ASP A 23 6.74 4.62 -3.43
C ASP A 23 6.78 4.71 -1.90
N THR A 24 6.35 5.84 -1.34
CA THR A 24 6.19 6.10 0.10
C THR A 24 4.94 5.47 0.72
N GLY A 25 4.08 4.85 -0.09
CA GLY A 25 2.87 4.16 0.37
C GLY A 25 3.18 3.05 1.37
N GLU A 26 2.27 2.86 2.34
CA GLU A 26 2.38 1.83 3.39
C GLU A 26 1.86 0.46 2.90
N ASP A 27 0.94 0.48 1.94
CA ASP A 27 0.30 -0.73 1.44
C ASP A 27 1.02 -1.27 0.21
N ALA A 28 1.07 -2.60 0.12
CA ALA A 28 1.52 -3.30 -1.08
C ALA A 28 0.30 -3.79 -1.85
N ILE A 29 0.27 -3.48 -3.15
CA ILE A 29 -0.84 -3.83 -4.04
C ILE A 29 -0.30 -4.76 -5.12
N ALA A 30 -0.87 -5.96 -5.21
CA ALA A 30 -0.61 -6.91 -6.28
C ALA A 30 -1.61 -6.70 -7.43
N PHE A 31 -1.13 -6.63 -8.67
CA PHE A 31 -1.97 -6.54 -9.86
C PHE A 31 -1.46 -7.42 -10.99
N SER A 32 -2.37 -7.93 -11.80
CA SER A 32 -2.02 -8.75 -12.96
C SER A 32 -1.41 -7.89 -14.08
N THR A 33 -0.47 -8.49 -14.80
CA THR A 33 0.11 -7.96 -16.04
C THR A 33 -0.81 -8.12 -17.26
N GLU A 34 -1.84 -8.97 -17.21
CA GLU A 34 -2.69 -9.32 -18.36
C GLU A 34 -4.20 -9.16 -18.09
N SER A 35 -4.61 -8.76 -16.89
CA SER A 35 -6.02 -8.59 -16.51
C SER A 35 -6.26 -7.39 -15.60
N ASP A 36 -7.52 -7.18 -15.20
CA ASP A 36 -7.93 -6.16 -14.24
C ASP A 36 -7.81 -6.63 -12.77
N TYR A 37 -7.23 -7.80 -12.51
CA TYR A 37 -7.00 -8.29 -11.15
C TYR A 37 -6.11 -7.31 -10.39
N ALA A 38 -6.61 -6.82 -9.25
CA ALA A 38 -5.85 -5.99 -8.32
C ALA A 38 -6.36 -6.24 -6.89
N ALA A 39 -5.44 -6.53 -5.97
CA ALA A 39 -5.75 -6.77 -4.57
C ALA A 39 -4.64 -6.24 -3.67
N ASN A 40 -5.01 -5.82 -2.45
CA ASN A 40 -4.04 -5.64 -1.38
C ASN A 40 -3.32 -7.00 -1.14
N VAL A 41 -2.01 -6.99 -0.94
CA VAL A 41 -1.20 -8.21 -0.69
C VAL A 41 -1.74 -9.01 0.51
N GLU A 42 -2.35 -8.34 1.49
CA GLU A 42 -3.04 -8.99 2.62
C GLU A 42 -4.18 -9.92 2.17
N LEU A 43 -4.87 -9.60 1.07
CA LEU A 43 -5.95 -10.42 0.50
C LEU A 43 -5.47 -11.31 -0.66
N ALA A 44 -4.52 -10.84 -1.46
CA ALA A 44 -4.18 -11.43 -2.75
C ALA A 44 -3.89 -12.93 -2.66
N GLU A 45 -4.66 -13.75 -3.39
CA GLU A 45 -4.51 -15.21 -3.33
C GLU A 45 -3.15 -15.65 -3.87
N ALA A 46 -2.46 -16.49 -3.10
CA ALA A 46 -1.17 -17.05 -3.50
C ALA A 46 -1.35 -18.47 -4.06
N LEU A 47 -0.88 -18.65 -5.29
CA LEU A 47 -0.80 -19.95 -5.95
C LEU A 47 0.62 -20.53 -5.82
N PRO A 48 0.78 -21.85 -5.73
CA PRO A 48 2.11 -22.47 -5.78
C PRO A 48 2.75 -22.28 -7.16
N ASP A 49 4.08 -22.34 -7.21
CA ASP A 49 4.87 -22.25 -8.46
C ASP A 49 4.78 -23.50 -9.34
N ARG A 50 4.14 -24.56 -8.85
CA ARG A 50 3.95 -25.86 -9.50
C ARG A 50 2.68 -26.53 -8.98
N ASP A 51 2.08 -27.34 -9.84
CA ASP A 51 0.86 -28.09 -9.50
C ASP A 51 1.14 -29.42 -8.80
N GLU A 52 2.27 -30.08 -9.13
CA GLU A 52 2.60 -31.42 -8.66
C GLU A 52 3.88 -31.46 -7.82
N ARG A 53 3.84 -32.30 -6.79
CA ARG A 53 5.00 -32.60 -5.96
C ARG A 53 5.98 -33.52 -6.72
N PRO A 54 7.28 -33.18 -6.82
CA PRO A 54 8.27 -34.08 -7.40
C PRO A 54 8.40 -35.41 -6.62
N GLU A 55 8.86 -36.46 -7.29
CA GLU A 55 9.21 -37.71 -6.62
C GLU A 55 10.42 -37.54 -5.69
N PRO A 56 10.44 -38.18 -4.50
CA PRO A 56 11.57 -38.13 -3.58
C PRO A 56 12.89 -38.58 -4.24
N SER A 57 13.93 -37.76 -4.14
CA SER A 57 15.26 -38.06 -4.70
C SER A 57 16.36 -38.15 -3.64
N LYS A 58 16.11 -37.73 -2.40
CA LYS A 58 17.06 -37.78 -1.28
C LYS A 58 16.52 -38.58 -0.10
N GLU A 59 17.41 -39.23 0.64
CA GLU A 59 17.07 -39.83 1.93
C GLU A 59 16.94 -38.76 3.02
N LEU A 60 16.18 -39.05 4.06
CA LEU A 60 16.06 -38.18 5.23
C LEU A 60 17.37 -38.21 6.04
N GLU A 61 18.03 -37.07 6.15
CA GLU A 61 19.30 -36.93 6.88
C GLU A 61 19.16 -35.93 8.02
N LEU A 62 19.67 -36.26 9.22
CA LEU A 62 19.77 -35.33 10.34
C LEU A 62 21.13 -34.64 10.31
N VAL A 63 21.13 -33.32 10.15
CA VAL A 63 22.31 -32.48 9.97
C VAL A 63 22.50 -31.56 11.18
N GLU A 64 23.73 -31.46 11.68
CA GLU A 64 24.11 -30.51 12.73
C GLU A 64 24.25 -29.09 12.15
N THR A 65 23.48 -28.15 12.69
CA THR A 65 23.39 -26.74 12.26
C THR A 65 23.48 -25.78 13.46
N PRO A 66 24.49 -25.89 14.35
CA PRO A 66 24.52 -25.14 15.61
C PRO A 66 24.55 -23.61 15.42
N ASN A 67 24.98 -23.13 14.25
CA ASN A 67 25.14 -21.72 13.90
C ASN A 67 24.23 -21.27 12.75
N ALA A 68 23.20 -22.04 12.39
CA ALA A 68 22.21 -21.62 11.40
C ALA A 68 20.81 -21.63 12.04
N LYS A 69 20.34 -20.43 12.40
CA LYS A 69 19.02 -20.19 13.02
C LYS A 69 18.07 -19.48 12.07
N THR A 70 18.58 -18.88 11.00
CA THR A 70 17.80 -18.23 9.95
C THR A 70 17.91 -18.99 8.63
N ILE A 71 16.94 -18.78 7.74
CA ILE A 71 16.98 -19.34 6.39
C ILE A 71 18.23 -18.87 5.64
N ALA A 72 18.60 -17.60 5.76
CA ALA A 72 19.79 -17.05 5.12
C ALA A 72 21.07 -17.78 5.54
N GLU A 73 21.24 -18.03 6.84
CA GLU A 73 22.38 -18.78 7.37
C GLU A 73 22.37 -20.25 6.90
N LEU A 74 21.19 -20.87 6.80
CA LEU A 74 21.07 -22.25 6.32
C LEU A 74 21.48 -22.37 4.84
N VAL A 75 21.01 -21.44 4.02
CA VAL A 75 21.36 -21.34 2.59
C VAL A 75 22.86 -21.10 2.42
N GLU A 76 23.43 -20.14 3.15
CA GLU A 76 24.85 -19.77 3.06
C GLU A 76 25.77 -20.91 3.52
N GLN A 77 25.46 -21.57 4.64
CA GLN A 77 26.35 -22.57 5.24
C GLN A 77 26.26 -23.93 4.56
N PHE A 78 25.09 -24.31 4.04
CA PHE A 78 24.84 -25.68 3.56
C PHE A 78 24.49 -25.76 2.07
N GLY A 79 24.39 -24.62 1.37
CA GLY A 79 24.12 -24.58 -0.07
C GLY A 79 22.75 -25.14 -0.44
N VAL A 80 21.80 -25.17 0.49
CA VAL A 80 20.41 -25.57 0.23
C VAL A 80 19.71 -24.40 -0.48
N PRO A 81 19.05 -24.61 -1.63
CA PRO A 81 18.26 -23.57 -2.28
C PRO A 81 17.18 -23.05 -1.32
N VAL A 82 16.93 -21.73 -1.32
CA VAL A 82 15.97 -21.11 -0.39
C VAL A 82 14.56 -21.68 -0.58
N GLU A 83 14.21 -22.03 -1.82
CA GLU A 83 12.96 -22.66 -2.23
C GLU A 83 12.83 -24.09 -1.70
N GLN A 84 13.93 -24.69 -1.24
CA GLN A 84 13.96 -26.01 -0.60
C GLN A 84 14.10 -25.91 0.92
N THR A 85 13.83 -24.75 1.51
CA THR A 85 13.79 -24.58 2.96
C THR A 85 12.38 -24.23 3.41
N VAL A 86 12.02 -24.60 4.64
CA VAL A 86 10.70 -24.34 5.23
C VAL A 86 10.84 -23.66 6.58
N LYS A 87 10.13 -22.54 6.75
CA LYS A 87 9.98 -21.80 8.01
C LYS A 87 8.78 -22.35 8.77
N THR A 88 8.96 -22.55 10.08
CA THR A 88 7.87 -22.95 10.99
C THR A 88 7.60 -21.80 11.95
N LEU A 89 6.43 -21.18 11.83
CA LEU A 89 5.96 -20.13 12.73
C LEU A 89 4.94 -20.73 13.70
N VAL A 90 5.10 -20.51 15.00
CA VAL A 90 4.20 -21.06 16.00
C VAL A 90 3.32 -19.94 16.54
N VAL A 91 2.01 -20.12 16.47
CA VAL A 91 1.01 -19.14 16.90
C VAL A 91 0.03 -19.78 17.88
N GLU A 92 -0.72 -18.94 18.59
CA GLU A 92 -1.80 -19.38 19.48
C GLU A 92 -2.96 -20.00 18.69
N SER A 93 -3.48 -21.13 19.20
CA SER A 93 -4.64 -21.81 18.63
C SER A 93 -5.96 -21.21 19.15
N ALA A 94 -7.00 -21.23 18.32
CA ALA A 94 -8.35 -20.76 18.69
C ALA A 94 -8.96 -21.54 19.88
N ASP A 95 -8.63 -22.84 20.01
CA ASP A 95 -9.12 -23.72 21.08
C ASP A 95 -8.22 -23.71 22.33
N GLY A 96 -7.21 -22.83 22.35
CA GLY A 96 -6.13 -22.84 23.33
C GLY A 96 -5.01 -23.85 22.98
N GLY A 97 -3.79 -23.51 23.37
CA GLY A 97 -2.58 -24.22 22.94
C GLY A 97 -1.92 -23.55 21.74
N LEU A 98 -1.15 -24.32 20.97
CA LEU A 98 -0.32 -23.81 19.88
C LEU A 98 -0.63 -24.54 18.57
N VAL A 99 -0.47 -23.82 17.45
CA VAL A 99 -0.51 -24.37 16.08
C VAL A 99 0.70 -23.86 15.30
N ALA A 100 1.29 -24.73 14.47
CA ALA A 100 2.40 -24.38 13.61
C ALA A 100 1.93 -24.05 12.19
N LEU A 101 2.37 -22.92 11.66
CA LEU A 101 2.14 -22.48 10.29
C LEU A 101 3.45 -22.57 9.51
N LEU A 102 3.44 -23.31 8.40
CA LEU A 102 4.65 -23.58 7.64
C LEU A 102 4.61 -22.88 6.28
N VAL A 103 5.61 -22.07 6.00
CA VAL A 103 5.80 -21.36 4.72
C VAL A 103 7.19 -21.64 4.14
N ARG A 104 7.36 -21.53 2.83
CA ARG A 104 8.66 -21.73 2.17
C ARG A 104 9.66 -20.66 2.60
N GLY A 105 10.96 -20.94 2.56
CA GLY A 105 12.00 -20.07 3.11
C GLY A 105 12.03 -18.65 2.54
N ASP A 106 11.70 -18.53 1.26
CA ASP A 106 11.60 -17.30 0.46
C ASP A 106 10.24 -16.59 0.60
N HIS A 107 9.27 -17.17 1.28
CA HIS A 107 7.92 -16.62 1.45
C HIS A 107 7.67 -16.13 2.87
N GLU A 108 6.93 -15.04 3.03
CA GLU A 108 6.53 -14.53 4.35
C GLU A 108 5.11 -14.95 4.70
N LEU A 109 4.86 -15.18 5.99
CA LEU A 109 3.52 -15.45 6.49
C LEU A 109 2.65 -14.22 6.28
N ASN A 110 1.48 -14.41 5.70
CA ASN A 110 0.42 -13.42 5.68
C ASN A 110 -0.44 -13.61 6.93
N GLU A 111 -0.28 -12.70 7.89
CA GLU A 111 -0.97 -12.77 9.19
C GLU A 111 -2.50 -12.67 9.02
N VAL A 112 -2.98 -11.84 8.10
CA VAL A 112 -4.42 -11.66 7.81
C VAL A 112 -5.05 -12.95 7.28
N LYS A 113 -4.36 -13.68 6.40
CA LYS A 113 -4.80 -14.99 5.92
C LYS A 113 -4.74 -16.03 7.04
N ALA A 114 -3.68 -16.02 7.84
CA ALA A 114 -3.54 -16.93 8.97
C ALA A 114 -4.67 -16.76 10.00
N GLU A 115 -5.08 -15.52 10.32
CA GLU A 115 -6.20 -15.24 11.23
C GLU A 115 -7.56 -15.77 10.76
N LYS A 116 -7.73 -16.03 9.46
CA LYS A 116 -8.97 -16.59 8.91
C LYS A 116 -9.08 -18.10 9.07
N LEU A 117 -8.00 -18.77 9.49
CA LEU A 117 -8.02 -20.19 9.77
C LEU A 117 -8.80 -20.48 11.06
N PRO A 118 -9.74 -21.44 11.07
CA PRO A 118 -10.48 -21.82 12.28
C PRO A 118 -9.59 -22.28 13.45
N GLN A 119 -8.40 -22.78 13.16
CA GLN A 119 -7.44 -23.29 14.12
C GLN A 119 -6.60 -22.19 14.76
N VAL A 120 -6.53 -20.99 14.18
CA VAL A 120 -5.67 -19.89 14.62
C VAL A 120 -6.47 -18.90 15.44
N ALA A 121 -5.91 -18.43 16.55
CA ALA A 121 -6.54 -17.37 17.34
C ALA A 121 -6.60 -16.06 16.54
N SER A 122 -7.72 -15.33 16.65
CA SER A 122 -7.89 -13.99 16.08
C SER A 122 -8.22 -13.00 17.21
N PRO A 123 -7.37 -11.99 17.49
CA PRO A 123 -6.18 -11.60 16.75
C PRO A 123 -5.03 -12.61 16.88
N LEU A 124 -4.18 -12.68 15.85
CA LEU A 124 -3.03 -13.58 15.80
C LEU A 124 -2.00 -13.16 16.83
N ARG A 125 -1.48 -14.17 17.53
CA ARG A 125 -0.38 -14.01 18.48
C ARG A 125 0.67 -15.07 18.22
N PHE A 126 1.90 -14.61 17.98
CA PHE A 126 3.05 -15.51 17.97
C PHE A 126 3.34 -16.06 19.37
N ALA A 127 3.68 -17.35 19.41
CA ALA A 127 4.13 -18.00 20.63
C ALA A 127 5.49 -17.45 21.06
N SER A 128 5.66 -17.26 22.37
CA SER A 128 6.96 -16.94 22.96
C SER A 128 7.91 -18.14 22.88
N GLU A 129 9.22 -17.89 22.94
CA GLU A 129 10.22 -18.97 22.97
C GLU A 129 9.99 -19.94 24.14
N GLU A 130 9.53 -19.45 25.29
CA GLU A 130 9.23 -20.29 26.46
C GLU A 130 8.07 -21.27 26.17
N GLU A 131 6.98 -20.78 25.58
CA GLU A 131 5.83 -21.61 25.17
C GLU A 131 6.24 -22.66 24.13
N ILE A 132 7.02 -22.24 23.12
CA ILE A 132 7.53 -23.11 22.05
C ILE A 132 8.39 -24.23 22.64
N ARG A 133 9.35 -23.90 23.50
CA ARG A 133 10.24 -24.88 24.13
C ARG A 133 9.48 -25.85 25.02
N ALA A 134 8.50 -25.36 25.78
CA ALA A 134 7.67 -26.20 26.64
C ALA A 134 6.84 -27.22 25.83
N ALA A 135 6.36 -26.82 24.64
CA ALA A 135 5.54 -27.68 23.79
C ALA A 135 6.36 -28.63 22.89
N ILE A 136 7.47 -28.14 22.31
CA ILE A 136 8.20 -28.83 21.22
C ILE A 136 9.56 -29.39 21.69
N GLY A 137 10.17 -28.80 22.71
CA GLY A 137 11.49 -29.20 23.22
C GLY A 137 12.68 -28.55 22.49
N ALA A 138 12.43 -27.65 21.55
CA ALA A 138 13.44 -26.86 20.83
C ALA A 138 12.99 -25.40 20.68
N GLY A 139 13.94 -24.50 20.41
CA GLY A 139 13.69 -23.08 20.21
C GLY A 139 13.54 -22.67 18.74
N PRO A 140 13.20 -21.38 18.49
CA PRO A 140 13.20 -20.79 17.16
C PRO A 140 14.51 -21.03 16.41
N GLY A 141 14.41 -21.32 15.11
CA GLY A 141 15.54 -21.69 14.26
C GLY A 141 15.89 -23.18 14.24
N SER A 142 15.15 -24.03 14.94
CA SER A 142 15.30 -25.50 14.87
C SER A 142 13.97 -26.25 14.85
N LEU A 143 12.89 -25.56 14.48
CA LEU A 143 11.52 -26.10 14.42
C LEU A 143 11.19 -26.62 13.01
N GLY A 144 10.45 -27.72 12.93
CA GLY A 144 10.00 -28.29 11.65
C GLY A 144 8.90 -29.34 11.78
N PRO A 145 8.41 -29.88 10.66
CA PRO A 145 7.21 -30.73 10.63
C PRO A 145 7.44 -32.15 11.18
N VAL A 146 8.66 -32.67 11.08
CA VAL A 146 8.96 -34.07 11.43
C VAL A 146 8.83 -34.27 12.95
N LYS A 147 7.92 -35.14 13.38
CA LYS A 147 7.61 -35.45 14.80
C LYS A 147 7.20 -34.21 15.62
N LEU A 148 6.59 -33.22 14.98
CA LEU A 148 6.07 -32.06 15.68
C LEU A 148 4.87 -32.46 16.58
N PRO A 149 4.87 -32.13 17.88
CA PRO A 149 3.83 -32.58 18.81
C PRO A 149 2.57 -31.69 18.85
N ILE A 150 2.52 -30.65 18.01
CA ILE A 150 1.39 -29.71 17.91
C ILE A 150 0.74 -29.79 16.52
N PRO A 151 -0.54 -29.41 16.39
CA PRO A 151 -1.19 -29.28 15.08
C PRO A 151 -0.41 -28.35 14.15
N MET A 152 -0.51 -28.61 12.85
CA MET A 152 0.16 -27.78 11.84
C MET A 152 -0.71 -27.56 10.60
N VAL A 153 -0.50 -26.42 9.95
CA VAL A 153 -1.07 -26.07 8.65
C VAL A 153 0.09 -25.63 7.75
N VAL A 154 0.12 -26.12 6.51
CA VAL A 154 1.18 -25.79 5.54
C VAL A 154 0.63 -24.90 4.44
N ASP A 155 1.48 -23.97 3.97
CA ASP A 155 1.19 -23.21 2.77
C ASP A 155 1.11 -24.13 1.54
N ARG A 156 0.28 -23.76 0.56
CA ARG A 156 0.16 -24.45 -0.73
C ARG A 156 1.52 -24.72 -1.39
N SER A 157 2.45 -23.76 -1.33
CA SER A 157 3.79 -23.89 -1.92
C SER A 157 4.66 -24.89 -1.17
N VAL A 158 4.43 -25.08 0.14
CA VAL A 158 5.13 -26.06 0.98
C VAL A 158 4.60 -27.47 0.74
N ALA A 159 3.28 -27.61 0.50
CA ALA A 159 2.64 -28.90 0.25
C ALA A 159 3.18 -29.62 -1.00
N VAL A 160 3.67 -28.85 -1.99
CA VAL A 160 4.22 -29.36 -3.26
C VAL A 160 5.76 -29.50 -3.25
N LEU A 161 6.42 -29.31 -2.10
CA LEU A 161 7.85 -29.55 -1.98
C LEU A 161 8.20 -31.03 -1.86
N ALA A 162 9.40 -31.35 -2.31
CA ALA A 162 10.07 -32.63 -2.13
C ALA A 162 11.54 -32.38 -1.79
N ASP A 163 12.12 -33.27 -0.99
CA ASP A 163 13.51 -33.21 -0.53
C ASP A 163 13.91 -31.90 0.19
N PHE A 164 12.97 -31.29 0.91
CA PHE A 164 13.17 -29.99 1.55
C PHE A 164 13.91 -30.10 2.90
N ALA A 165 14.39 -28.96 3.40
CA ALA A 165 15.05 -28.81 4.68
C ALA A 165 14.18 -28.04 5.67
N ALA A 166 14.10 -28.54 6.91
CA ALA A 166 13.41 -27.87 8.01
C ALA A 166 14.06 -28.24 9.35
N GLY A 167 13.78 -27.48 10.41
CA GLY A 167 14.31 -27.76 11.74
C GLY A 167 13.91 -29.15 12.24
N ALA A 168 14.78 -29.77 13.04
CA ALA A 168 14.57 -31.16 13.49
C ALA A 168 13.72 -31.29 14.77
N ASN A 169 13.20 -30.18 15.31
CA ASN A 169 12.67 -30.07 16.66
C ASN A 169 13.71 -30.46 17.73
N ILE A 170 14.99 -30.23 17.41
CA ILE A 170 16.16 -30.45 18.27
C ILE A 170 17.08 -29.25 18.05
N ASP A 171 17.43 -28.54 19.13
CA ASP A 171 18.26 -27.33 19.03
C ASP A 171 19.56 -27.58 18.25
N GLY A 172 19.80 -26.70 17.27
CA GLY A 172 20.99 -26.74 16.44
C GLY A 172 21.02 -27.88 15.44
N LYS A 173 19.86 -28.45 15.05
CA LYS A 173 19.77 -29.49 14.03
C LYS A 173 18.62 -29.27 13.05
N HIS A 174 18.83 -29.71 11.82
CA HIS A 174 17.83 -29.73 10.75
C HIS A 174 17.73 -31.12 10.14
N TYR A 175 16.56 -31.46 9.62
CA TYR A 175 16.41 -32.58 8.69
C TYR A 175 16.53 -32.06 7.26
N PHE A 176 17.33 -32.73 6.44
CA PHE A 176 17.45 -32.49 5.00
C PHE A 176 16.81 -33.66 4.25
N GLY A 177 16.27 -33.39 3.06
CA GLY A 177 15.66 -34.43 2.23
C GLY A 177 14.29 -34.87 2.75
N ILE A 178 13.56 -34.02 3.49
CA ILE A 178 12.23 -34.33 4.01
C ILE A 178 11.28 -34.51 2.82
N ASN A 179 10.46 -35.56 2.88
CA ASN A 179 9.38 -35.80 1.95
C ASN A 179 8.08 -36.09 2.70
N TRP A 180 7.02 -35.39 2.29
CA TRP A 180 5.65 -35.67 2.70
C TRP A 180 5.25 -37.12 2.40
N GLU A 181 4.36 -37.68 3.21
CA GLU A 181 3.92 -39.08 3.24
C GLU A 181 5.00 -40.11 3.62
N ARG A 182 6.24 -39.94 3.16
CA ARG A 182 7.35 -40.84 3.51
C ARG A 182 7.83 -40.62 4.95
N ASP A 183 8.13 -39.36 5.29
CA ASP A 183 8.76 -39.01 6.57
C ASP A 183 7.77 -38.37 7.56
N VAL A 184 6.77 -37.67 7.03
CA VAL A 184 5.71 -36.98 7.77
C VAL A 184 4.46 -36.87 6.89
N ALA A 185 3.28 -37.18 7.43
CA ALA A 185 2.03 -37.06 6.69
C ALA A 185 1.76 -35.60 6.30
N LEU A 186 1.19 -35.35 5.12
CA LEU A 186 0.82 -34.01 4.71
C LEU A 186 -0.35 -33.51 5.60
N PRO A 187 -0.18 -32.37 6.30
CA PRO A 187 -1.23 -31.80 7.14
C PRO A 187 -2.25 -31.02 6.30
N GLU A 188 -3.10 -30.23 6.96
CA GLU A 188 -4.00 -29.31 6.29
C GLU A 188 -3.22 -28.28 5.46
N VAL A 189 -3.71 -28.01 4.25
CA VAL A 189 -3.11 -27.09 3.29
C VAL A 189 -3.97 -25.84 3.18
N ALA A 190 -3.36 -24.67 3.30
CA ALA A 190 -4.04 -23.38 3.18
C ALA A 190 -3.18 -22.36 2.40
N ASP A 191 -3.79 -21.25 1.97
CA ASP A 191 -3.05 -20.08 1.50
C ASP A 191 -2.58 -19.28 2.72
N LEU A 192 -1.28 -19.32 3.01
CA LEU A 192 -0.71 -18.70 4.22
C LEU A 192 0.30 -17.62 3.92
N ARG A 193 0.70 -17.44 2.66
CA ARG A 193 1.82 -16.55 2.32
C ARG A 193 1.35 -15.25 1.69
N ASN A 194 2.21 -14.24 1.77
CA ASN A 194 2.14 -13.09 0.88
C ASN A 194 2.49 -13.52 -0.55
N VAL A 195 1.83 -12.92 -1.53
CA VAL A 195 2.25 -13.00 -2.93
C VAL A 195 3.56 -12.24 -3.13
N VAL A 196 4.36 -12.66 -4.09
CA VAL A 196 5.63 -12.02 -4.48
C VAL A 196 5.60 -11.62 -5.96
N GLU A 197 6.48 -10.70 -6.34
CA GLU A 197 6.66 -10.27 -7.73
C GLU A 197 6.91 -11.49 -8.63
N GLY A 198 6.14 -11.64 -9.71
CA GLY A 198 6.24 -12.75 -10.65
C GLY A 198 5.40 -13.98 -10.32
N ASP A 199 4.71 -14.02 -9.18
CA ASP A 199 3.72 -15.07 -8.90
C ASP A 199 2.65 -15.14 -10.00
N PRO A 200 2.13 -16.33 -10.34
CA PRO A 200 1.01 -16.44 -11.29
C PRO A 200 -0.23 -15.74 -10.73
N SER A 201 -0.94 -14.99 -11.59
CA SER A 201 -2.17 -14.33 -11.17
C SER A 201 -3.26 -15.36 -10.84
N PRO A 202 -4.03 -15.19 -9.74
CA PRO A 202 -5.03 -16.17 -9.33
C PRO A 202 -6.23 -16.27 -10.29
N ASP A 203 -6.39 -15.32 -11.22
CA ASP A 203 -7.39 -15.40 -12.27
C ASP A 203 -6.92 -16.15 -13.53
N GLY A 204 -5.69 -16.69 -13.50
CA GLY A 204 -5.07 -17.47 -14.57
C GLY A 204 -4.53 -16.64 -15.74
N LYS A 205 -4.44 -15.31 -15.61
CA LYS A 205 -3.96 -14.41 -16.68
C LYS A 205 -2.73 -13.65 -16.24
N GLY A 206 -1.60 -13.92 -16.89
CA GLY A 206 -0.32 -13.27 -16.59
C GLY A 206 0.24 -13.58 -15.20
N VAL A 207 1.17 -12.73 -14.78
CA VAL A 207 1.82 -12.76 -13.46
C VAL A 207 1.50 -11.49 -12.67
N LEU A 208 1.74 -11.53 -11.36
CA LEU A 208 1.57 -10.42 -10.43
C LEU A 208 2.78 -9.49 -10.43
N THR A 209 2.51 -8.19 -10.53
CA THR A 209 3.45 -7.10 -10.21
C THR A 209 2.99 -6.42 -8.93
N ILE A 210 3.93 -5.92 -8.14
CA ILE A 210 3.62 -5.25 -6.87
C ILE A 210 4.00 -3.77 -6.94
N ALA A 211 3.09 -2.89 -6.49
CA ALA A 211 3.38 -1.46 -6.30
C ALA A 211 2.99 -1.00 -4.90
N ARG A 212 3.57 0.12 -4.48
CA ARG A 212 3.23 0.79 -3.22
C ARG A 212 2.10 1.79 -3.42
N GLY A 213 1.19 1.83 -2.44
CA GLY A 213 0.00 2.67 -2.48
C GLY A 213 -0.26 3.38 -1.16
N ILE A 214 -0.80 4.59 -1.26
CA ILE A 214 -1.39 5.31 -0.14
C ILE A 214 -2.91 5.10 -0.23
N GLU A 215 -3.47 4.37 0.73
CA GLU A 215 -4.92 4.17 0.82
C GLU A 215 -5.61 5.52 1.13
N VAL A 216 -6.39 6.03 0.18
CA VAL A 216 -7.14 7.29 0.32
C VAL A 216 -8.64 7.10 0.54
N GLY A 217 -9.14 5.88 0.41
CA GLY A 217 -10.52 5.55 0.75
C GLY A 217 -10.80 4.05 0.72
N HIS A 218 -11.90 3.67 1.37
CA HIS A 218 -12.30 2.28 1.55
C HIS A 218 -13.82 2.17 1.54
N ILE A 219 -14.33 1.17 0.83
CA ILE A 219 -15.75 0.84 0.76
C ILE A 219 -16.00 -0.58 1.25
N PHE A 220 -17.09 -0.78 1.99
CA PHE A 220 -17.45 -2.07 2.60
C PHE A 220 -18.91 -2.44 2.39
N GLN A 221 -19.15 -3.71 2.09
CA GLN A 221 -20.46 -4.34 2.22
C GLN A 221 -20.58 -5.00 3.60
N LEU A 222 -21.11 -4.27 4.58
CA LEU A 222 -21.18 -4.69 5.99
C LEU A 222 -22.23 -5.78 6.24
N GLY A 223 -23.17 -5.95 5.31
CA GLY A 223 -24.29 -6.87 5.47
C GLY A 223 -25.14 -6.46 6.67
N THR A 224 -25.42 -7.42 7.55
CA THR A 224 -26.29 -7.19 8.71
C THR A 224 -25.53 -7.13 10.05
N LYS A 225 -24.20 -7.18 10.04
CA LYS A 225 -23.34 -7.28 11.25
C LYS A 225 -23.73 -6.29 12.36
N TYR A 226 -23.87 -5.01 12.01
CA TYR A 226 -24.17 -3.95 12.99
C TYR A 226 -25.66 -3.85 13.29
N SER A 227 -26.50 -3.93 12.25
CA SER A 227 -27.94 -3.84 12.38
C SER A 227 -28.54 -4.98 13.21
N GLU A 228 -27.99 -6.20 13.14
CA GLU A 228 -28.41 -7.30 14.02
C GLU A 228 -28.03 -7.03 15.47
N ALA A 229 -26.78 -6.67 15.72
CA ALA A 229 -26.28 -6.38 17.07
C ALA A 229 -27.04 -5.22 17.74
N MET A 230 -27.50 -4.23 16.96
CA MET A 230 -28.23 -3.05 17.44
C MET A 230 -29.76 -3.18 17.34
N ASN A 231 -30.29 -4.33 16.89
CA ASN A 231 -31.72 -4.55 16.63
C ASN A 231 -32.35 -3.48 15.72
N ALA A 232 -31.63 -3.07 14.68
CA ALA A 232 -32.02 -2.03 13.75
C ALA A 232 -32.81 -2.64 12.57
N THR A 233 -34.15 -2.56 12.65
CA THR A 233 -35.08 -3.21 11.72
C THR A 233 -36.05 -2.23 11.07
N VAL A 234 -36.56 -2.59 9.89
CA VAL A 234 -37.61 -1.87 9.15
C VAL A 234 -38.68 -2.87 8.69
N LEU A 235 -39.86 -2.40 8.31
CA LEU A 235 -40.86 -3.25 7.66
C LEU A 235 -40.58 -3.31 6.15
N ASP A 236 -40.59 -4.50 5.59
CA ASP A 236 -40.55 -4.70 4.14
C ASP A 236 -41.91 -4.39 3.48
N GLU A 237 -41.99 -4.55 2.16
CA GLU A 237 -43.21 -4.34 1.37
C GLU A 237 -44.39 -5.24 1.77
N ASN A 238 -44.13 -6.35 2.47
CA ASN A 238 -45.13 -7.28 2.99
C ASN A 238 -45.50 -7.01 4.45
N GLY A 239 -44.94 -5.95 5.06
CA GLY A 239 -45.14 -5.61 6.46
C GLY A 239 -44.39 -6.51 7.44
N LYS A 240 -43.38 -7.26 6.97
CA LYS A 240 -42.53 -8.10 7.81
C LYS A 240 -41.30 -7.32 8.29
N ALA A 241 -40.96 -7.47 9.56
CA ALA A 241 -39.71 -6.91 10.09
C ALA A 241 -38.50 -7.58 9.43
N VAL A 242 -37.64 -6.77 8.82
CA VAL A 242 -36.37 -7.17 8.21
C VAL A 242 -35.23 -6.35 8.78
N THR A 243 -34.08 -6.98 8.95
CA THR A 243 -32.85 -6.31 9.39
C THR A 243 -32.27 -5.49 8.24
N MET A 244 -31.86 -4.25 8.52
CA MET A 244 -31.31 -3.37 7.49
C MET A 244 -29.98 -3.89 6.96
N ILE A 245 -29.82 -3.97 5.63
CA ILE A 245 -28.52 -4.24 5.01
C ILE A 245 -27.72 -2.95 4.99
N MET A 246 -26.46 -3.00 5.42
CA MET A 246 -25.60 -1.84 5.58
C MET A 246 -24.39 -1.88 4.64
N GLY A 247 -23.96 -0.70 4.21
CA GLY A 247 -22.66 -0.45 3.60
C GLY A 247 -22.05 0.82 4.19
N CYS A 248 -20.74 0.91 4.21
CA CYS A 248 -20.04 2.13 4.61
C CYS A 248 -18.95 2.50 3.60
N TYR A 249 -18.66 3.80 3.53
CA TYR A 249 -17.77 4.39 2.54
C TYR A 249 -16.97 5.49 3.23
N GLY A 250 -15.65 5.37 3.23
CA GLY A 250 -14.74 6.32 3.85
C GLY A 250 -13.76 6.89 2.83
N ILE A 251 -13.49 8.19 2.94
CA ILE A 251 -12.39 8.86 2.22
C ILE A 251 -11.58 9.61 3.27
N GLY A 252 -10.27 9.39 3.29
CA GLY A 252 -9.35 10.11 4.13
C GLY A 252 -9.09 11.51 3.58
N VAL A 253 -10.01 12.46 3.77
CA VAL A 253 -9.94 13.80 3.15
C VAL A 253 -8.58 14.49 3.39
N SER A 254 -8.09 14.50 4.63
CA SER A 254 -6.77 15.07 4.95
C SER A 254 -5.62 14.29 4.31
N ARG A 255 -5.77 12.96 4.18
CA ARG A 255 -4.77 12.09 3.55
C ARG A 255 -4.70 12.29 2.04
N VAL A 256 -5.84 12.56 1.38
CA VAL A 256 -5.90 12.90 -0.06
C VAL A 256 -5.02 14.11 -0.38
N VAL A 257 -4.97 15.13 0.49
CA VAL A 257 -4.10 16.29 0.29
C VAL A 257 -2.63 15.88 0.29
N GLY A 258 -2.19 15.08 1.25
CA GLY A 258 -0.82 14.55 1.30
C GLY A 258 -0.49 13.67 0.09
N ALA A 259 -1.40 12.75 -0.26
CA ALA A 259 -1.24 11.86 -1.41
C ALA A 259 -1.13 12.62 -2.75
N ALA A 260 -1.85 13.74 -2.90
CA ALA A 260 -1.73 14.59 -4.07
C ALA A 260 -0.35 15.27 -4.17
N ILE A 261 0.24 15.69 -3.04
CA ILE A 261 1.59 16.25 -3.01
C ILE A 261 2.63 15.17 -3.33
N GLU A 262 2.50 13.98 -2.74
CA GLU A 262 3.41 12.85 -3.01
C GLU A 262 3.46 12.51 -4.51
N GLN A 263 2.32 12.54 -5.19
CA GLN A 263 2.25 12.29 -6.64
C GLN A 263 2.68 13.49 -7.49
N HIS A 264 2.58 14.72 -6.96
CA HIS A 264 2.79 15.94 -7.72
C HIS A 264 3.65 16.96 -6.95
N HIS A 265 4.96 16.73 -6.98
CA HIS A 265 5.97 17.66 -6.49
C HIS A 265 7.22 17.65 -7.37
N ASP A 266 8.09 18.63 -7.17
CA ASP A 266 9.43 18.67 -7.73
C ASP A 266 10.42 19.23 -6.68
N ASP A 267 11.69 19.38 -7.06
CA ASP A 267 12.75 19.92 -6.18
C ASP A 267 12.46 21.33 -5.64
N LYS A 268 11.48 22.04 -6.20
CA LYS A 268 11.10 23.41 -5.83
C LYS A 268 9.85 23.47 -4.96
N GLY A 269 9.10 22.37 -4.82
CA GLY A 269 7.94 22.26 -3.95
C GLY A 269 6.73 21.62 -4.62
N ILE A 270 5.54 22.04 -4.16
CA ILE A 270 4.28 21.40 -4.55
C ILE A 270 3.92 21.76 -6.00
N VAL A 271 3.29 20.81 -6.71
CA VAL A 271 2.68 21.03 -8.02
C VAL A 271 1.21 20.61 -7.93
N TRP A 272 0.33 21.52 -7.56
CA TRP A 272 -1.07 21.15 -7.36
C TRP A 272 -1.77 20.75 -8.67
N PRO A 273 -2.61 19.70 -8.67
CA PRO A 273 -3.70 19.59 -9.63
C PRO A 273 -4.59 20.84 -9.55
N ALA A 274 -4.97 21.38 -10.71
CA ALA A 274 -5.69 22.67 -10.79
C ALA A 274 -6.97 22.72 -9.94
N SER A 275 -7.65 21.59 -9.76
CA SER A 275 -8.91 21.48 -9.01
C SER A 275 -8.77 21.62 -7.49
N ILE A 276 -7.55 21.51 -6.95
CA ILE A 276 -7.28 21.56 -5.50
C ILE A 276 -6.17 22.54 -5.13
N ALA A 277 -5.70 23.34 -6.09
CA ALA A 277 -4.75 24.40 -5.81
C ALA A 277 -5.39 25.44 -4.87
N PRO A 278 -4.65 25.99 -3.88
CA PRO A 278 -5.21 26.92 -2.91
C PRO A 278 -5.59 28.28 -3.54
N PHE A 279 -4.93 28.62 -4.64
CA PHE A 279 -5.24 29.74 -5.54
C PHE A 279 -4.85 29.31 -6.95
N GLN A 280 -5.45 29.91 -7.96
CA GLN A 280 -5.14 29.63 -9.36
C GLN A 280 -3.98 30.49 -9.87
N VAL A 281 -3.88 31.75 -9.40
CA VAL A 281 -2.89 32.73 -9.86
C VAL A 281 -2.21 33.42 -8.68
N ALA A 282 -0.89 33.55 -8.74
CA ALA A 282 -0.09 34.38 -7.85
C ALA A 282 0.29 35.68 -8.57
N LEU A 283 -0.19 36.82 -8.09
CA LEU A 283 0.11 38.15 -8.63
C LEU A 283 1.26 38.77 -7.83
N LEU A 284 2.40 38.97 -8.50
CA LEU A 284 3.68 39.31 -7.89
C LEU A 284 4.16 40.70 -8.32
N PRO A 285 3.89 41.76 -7.54
CA PRO A 285 4.30 43.11 -7.87
C PRO A 285 5.78 43.39 -7.56
N MET A 286 6.52 43.95 -8.51
CA MET A 286 7.90 44.39 -8.34
C MET A 286 7.95 45.81 -7.77
N GLN A 287 8.39 45.95 -6.52
CA GLN A 287 8.56 47.24 -5.84
C GLN A 287 7.26 48.08 -5.76
N MET A 288 6.12 47.45 -5.49
CA MET A 288 4.78 48.09 -5.43
C MET A 288 4.75 49.39 -4.60
N LYS A 289 5.44 49.40 -3.45
CA LYS A 289 5.48 50.57 -2.55
C LYS A 289 6.24 51.77 -3.12
N LYS A 290 7.09 51.56 -4.12
CA LYS A 290 7.94 52.59 -4.73
C LYS A 290 7.42 53.06 -6.09
N SER A 291 6.60 52.25 -6.77
CA SER A 291 6.07 52.56 -8.10
C SER A 291 4.55 52.65 -8.08
N GLU A 292 4.04 53.87 -8.24
CA GLU A 292 2.61 54.14 -8.37
C GLU A 292 2.02 53.42 -9.59
N ALA A 293 2.75 53.39 -10.70
CA ALA A 293 2.34 52.67 -11.91
C ALA A 293 2.19 51.16 -11.69
N VAL A 294 3.11 50.53 -10.94
CA VAL A 294 2.97 49.10 -10.58
C VAL A 294 1.79 48.89 -9.66
N ARG A 295 1.61 49.75 -8.64
CA ARG A 295 0.49 49.66 -7.71
C ARG A 295 -0.86 49.72 -8.44
N GLU A 296 -1.06 50.73 -9.29
CA GLU A 296 -2.31 50.89 -10.04
C GLU A 296 -2.58 49.71 -10.97
N ALA A 297 -1.55 49.23 -11.68
CA ALA A 297 -1.70 48.09 -12.58
C ALA A 297 -2.05 46.80 -11.83
N VAL A 298 -1.44 46.56 -10.66
CA VAL A 298 -1.68 45.38 -9.83
C VAL A 298 -3.06 45.40 -9.20
N GLU A 299 -3.49 46.53 -8.63
CA GLU A 299 -4.84 46.68 -8.05
C GLU A 299 -5.91 46.48 -9.12
N LYS A 300 -5.68 47.02 -10.33
CA LYS A 300 -6.58 46.82 -11.48
C LYS A 300 -6.63 45.36 -11.92
N LEU A 301 -5.48 44.73 -12.15
CA LEU A 301 -5.41 43.32 -12.57
C LEU A 301 -6.04 42.39 -11.55
N TYR A 302 -5.78 42.63 -10.25
CA TYR A 302 -6.36 41.85 -9.18
C TYR A 302 -7.90 41.93 -9.22
N ALA A 303 -8.46 43.13 -9.37
CA ALA A 303 -9.91 43.32 -9.50
C ALA A 303 -10.48 42.68 -10.76
N GLU A 304 -9.79 42.77 -11.91
CA GLU A 304 -10.22 42.16 -13.17
C GLU A 304 -10.20 40.63 -13.11
N MET A 305 -9.17 40.03 -12.50
CA MET A 305 -9.08 38.58 -12.30
C MET A 305 -10.17 38.09 -11.34
N GLN A 306 -10.40 38.80 -10.23
CA GLN A 306 -11.49 38.46 -9.30
C GLN A 306 -12.87 38.57 -9.97
N ALA A 307 -13.09 39.61 -10.78
CA ALA A 307 -14.33 39.77 -11.54
C ALA A 307 -14.52 38.67 -12.59
N ALA A 308 -13.43 38.08 -13.09
CA ALA A 308 -13.44 36.91 -13.95
C ALA A 308 -13.63 35.57 -13.20
N GLY A 309 -13.73 35.59 -11.87
CA GLY A 309 -13.88 34.40 -11.04
C GLY A 309 -12.57 33.64 -10.77
N ILE A 310 -11.42 34.27 -11.06
CA ILE A 310 -10.11 33.68 -10.82
C ILE A 310 -9.73 33.87 -9.34
N GLU A 311 -9.31 32.80 -8.68
CA GLU A 311 -8.78 32.85 -7.31
C GLU A 311 -7.32 33.32 -7.33
N VAL A 312 -7.08 34.53 -6.82
CA VAL A 312 -5.76 35.19 -6.89
C VAL A 312 -5.16 35.37 -5.51
N LEU A 313 -3.90 34.93 -5.35
CA LEU A 313 -3.03 35.35 -4.26
C LEU A 313 -2.25 36.59 -4.70
N LEU A 314 -2.48 37.73 -4.05
CA LEU A 314 -1.62 38.90 -4.21
C LEU A 314 -0.49 38.84 -3.18
N ASP A 315 0.76 38.82 -3.65
CA ASP A 315 1.92 38.92 -2.77
C ASP A 315 2.34 40.38 -2.60
N ASP A 316 1.70 41.08 -1.67
CA ASP A 316 1.95 42.50 -1.36
C ASP A 316 3.08 42.71 -0.34
N ARG A 317 3.83 41.65 -0.02
CA ARG A 317 4.92 41.68 0.96
C ARG A 317 6.13 42.46 0.41
N ASP A 318 6.87 43.10 1.30
CA ASP A 318 8.06 43.90 0.96
C ASP A 318 9.31 43.02 0.92
N LEU A 319 9.32 42.06 -0.01
CA LEU A 319 10.36 41.04 -0.14
C LEU A 319 11.25 41.25 -1.37
N ARG A 320 12.43 40.62 -1.34
CA ARG A 320 13.29 40.53 -2.53
C ARG A 320 12.65 39.58 -3.54
N PRO A 321 12.71 39.86 -4.86
CA PRO A 321 12.07 39.03 -5.89
C PRO A 321 12.40 37.54 -5.79
N GLY A 322 13.67 37.20 -5.53
CA GLY A 322 14.08 35.80 -5.39
C GLY A 322 13.39 35.03 -4.25
N VAL A 323 13.09 35.70 -3.12
CA VAL A 323 12.36 35.07 -2.01
C VAL A 323 10.89 34.90 -2.40
N MET A 324 10.30 35.93 -2.99
CA MET A 324 8.91 35.88 -3.44
C MET A 324 8.67 34.77 -4.48
N PHE A 325 9.59 34.60 -5.43
CA PHE A 325 9.51 33.53 -6.42
C PHE A 325 9.69 32.15 -5.79
N ALA A 326 10.63 31.99 -4.86
CA ALA A 326 10.82 30.73 -4.16
C ALA A 326 9.59 30.34 -3.32
N ASP A 327 9.00 31.29 -2.57
CA ASP A 327 7.78 31.07 -1.80
C ASP A 327 6.62 30.65 -2.72
N CYS A 328 6.42 31.37 -3.84
CA CYS A 328 5.39 31.08 -4.83
C CYS A 328 5.55 29.69 -5.47
N GLU A 329 6.79 29.28 -5.77
CA GLU A 329 7.10 27.95 -6.31
C GLU A 329 6.87 26.87 -5.25
N LEU A 330 7.24 27.12 -3.99
CA LEU A 330 7.09 26.18 -2.88
C LEU A 330 5.62 25.85 -2.60
N ILE A 331 4.76 26.87 -2.52
CA ILE A 331 3.32 26.69 -2.26
C ILE A 331 2.55 26.13 -3.47
N GLY A 332 3.16 26.12 -4.66
CA GLY A 332 2.66 25.40 -5.83
C GLY A 332 1.52 26.03 -6.60
N ILE A 333 1.35 27.36 -6.54
CA ILE A 333 0.27 28.04 -7.28
C ILE A 333 0.46 27.86 -8.79
N PRO A 334 -0.56 27.39 -9.56
CA PRO A 334 -0.39 26.95 -10.94
C PRO A 334 0.13 28.02 -11.90
N TRP A 335 -0.24 29.28 -11.70
CA TRP A 335 0.21 30.40 -12.55
C TRP A 335 0.77 31.53 -11.71
N ARG A 336 1.85 32.15 -12.18
CA ARG A 336 2.33 33.42 -11.62
C ARG A 336 2.32 34.52 -12.68
N VAL A 337 1.93 35.72 -12.25
CA VAL A 337 1.98 36.94 -13.04
C VAL A 337 2.89 37.94 -12.34
N VAL A 338 4.00 38.32 -12.95
CA VAL A 338 4.92 39.32 -12.40
C VAL A 338 4.69 40.66 -13.08
N VAL A 339 4.46 41.69 -12.26
CA VAL A 339 4.20 43.06 -12.72
C VAL A 339 5.34 43.97 -12.31
N GLY A 340 6.07 44.53 -13.27
CA GLY A 340 7.16 45.46 -13.00
C GLY A 340 7.22 46.61 -13.99
N GLU A 341 7.86 47.71 -13.59
CA GLU A 341 7.90 48.95 -14.38
C GLU A 341 8.37 48.77 -15.82
N ARG A 342 9.36 47.90 -16.05
CA ARG A 342 9.89 47.65 -17.39
C ARG A 342 8.83 47.02 -18.30
N GLY A 343 8.15 45.98 -17.83
CA GLY A 343 7.07 45.35 -18.57
C GLY A 343 5.92 46.32 -18.83
N LEU A 344 5.55 47.11 -17.81
CA LEU A 344 4.48 48.10 -17.95
C LEU A 344 4.78 49.19 -19.01
N LYS A 345 6.03 49.64 -19.12
CA LYS A 345 6.45 50.58 -20.19
C LYS A 345 6.29 50.00 -21.60
N GLU A 346 6.40 48.68 -21.71
CA GLU A 346 6.23 47.91 -22.94
C GLU A 346 4.78 47.40 -23.12
N GLY A 347 3.88 47.69 -22.16
CA GLY A 347 2.49 47.23 -22.17
C GLY A 347 2.32 45.74 -21.90
N GLN A 348 3.27 45.11 -21.19
CA GLN A 348 3.34 43.67 -20.98
C GLN A 348 3.53 43.30 -19.49
N VAL A 349 3.23 42.04 -19.17
CA VAL A 349 3.50 41.38 -17.90
C VAL A 349 4.17 40.03 -18.14
N GLU A 350 4.89 39.53 -17.15
CA GLU A 350 5.51 38.21 -17.23
C GLU A 350 4.51 37.16 -16.69
N LEU A 351 4.17 36.17 -17.50
CA LEU A 351 3.31 35.04 -17.14
C LEU A 351 4.15 33.76 -17.15
N ARG A 352 3.92 32.88 -16.16
CA ARG A 352 4.53 31.55 -16.14
C ARG A 352 3.68 30.53 -15.42
N ALA A 353 3.51 29.35 -16.02
CA ALA A 353 2.97 28.18 -15.34
C ALA A 353 4.00 27.59 -14.35
N ARG A 354 3.54 27.02 -13.24
CA ARG A 354 4.39 26.42 -12.19
C ARG A 354 5.35 25.36 -12.72
N THR A 355 4.96 24.65 -13.77
CA THR A 355 5.74 23.59 -14.42
C THR A 355 6.53 24.06 -15.65
N ALA A 356 6.33 25.29 -16.11
CA ALA A 356 7.05 25.80 -17.27
C ALA A 356 8.51 26.14 -16.93
N SER A 357 9.42 25.90 -17.87
CA SER A 357 10.84 26.23 -17.73
C SER A 357 11.14 27.72 -17.92
N GLU A 358 10.40 28.36 -18.82
CA GLU A 358 10.62 29.75 -19.26
C GLU A 358 9.45 30.66 -18.88
N ASN A 359 9.76 31.96 -18.85
CA ASN A 359 8.78 33.02 -18.65
C ASN A 359 8.23 33.49 -20.02
N GLU A 360 6.95 33.77 -20.09
CA GLU A 360 6.30 34.35 -21.27
C GLU A 360 5.97 35.83 -21.04
N MET A 361 6.28 36.71 -22.00
CA MET A 361 5.84 38.10 -21.95
C MET A 361 4.48 38.23 -22.65
N VAL A 362 3.44 38.56 -21.88
CA VAL A 362 2.06 38.63 -22.36
C VAL A 362 1.57 40.08 -22.30
N PRO A 363 0.84 40.59 -23.33
CA PRO A 363 0.23 41.91 -23.26
C PRO A 363 -0.66 42.06 -22.02
N LEU A 364 -0.48 43.18 -21.30
CA LEU A 364 -1.25 43.48 -20.09
C LEU A 364 -2.77 43.43 -20.34
N ALA A 365 -3.20 43.87 -21.53
CA ALA A 365 -4.60 43.93 -21.91
C ALA A 365 -5.28 42.56 -22.11
N THR A 366 -4.50 41.48 -22.32
CA THR A 366 -5.04 40.16 -22.68
C THR A 366 -4.68 39.08 -21.67
N VAL A 367 -3.90 39.40 -20.62
CA VAL A 367 -3.42 38.39 -19.65
C VAL A 367 -4.57 37.72 -18.89
N VAL A 368 -5.64 38.45 -18.59
CA VAL A 368 -6.81 37.90 -17.89
C VAL A 368 -7.55 36.89 -18.78
N ASP A 369 -7.79 37.22 -20.05
CA ASP A 369 -8.43 36.30 -20.99
C ASP A 369 -7.58 35.04 -21.22
N ARG A 370 -6.25 35.21 -21.30
CA ARG A 370 -5.30 34.10 -21.42
C ARG A 370 -5.37 33.15 -20.23
N LEU A 371 -5.44 33.70 -19.01
CA LEU A 371 -5.56 32.90 -17.79
C LEU A 371 -6.89 32.16 -17.73
N ARG A 372 -8.00 32.79 -18.15
CA ARG A 372 -9.30 32.12 -18.24
C ARG A 372 -9.23 30.93 -19.19
N GLU A 373 -8.72 31.13 -20.40
CA GLU A 373 -8.57 30.05 -21.39
C GLU A 373 -7.72 28.89 -20.83
N ALA A 374 -6.67 29.19 -20.06
CA ALA A 374 -5.80 28.18 -19.48
C ALA A 374 -6.41 27.44 -18.27
N LEU A 375 -7.34 28.06 -17.55
CA LEU A 375 -7.98 27.50 -16.35
C LEU A 375 -9.27 26.72 -16.66
N GLY A 376 -9.81 26.86 -17.87
CA GLY A 376 -11.08 26.27 -18.29
C GLY A 376 -12.28 27.15 -17.98
#